data_AF-B4H614-F1
#
_entry.id   AF-B4H614-F1
#
_cell.length_a   1.000
_cell.length_b   1.000
_cell.length_c   1.000
_cell.angle_alpha   90.00
_cell.angle_beta   90.00
_cell.angle_gamma   90.00
#
_symmetry.space_group_name_H-M   'P 1'
#
loop_
_entity.id
_entity.type
_entity.pdbx_description
1 polymer ?
#
loop_
_entity_poly.entity_id
_entity_poly.type
_entity_poly.pdbx_seq_one_letter_code
_entity_poly.pdbx_strand_id
1 'polypeptide(L)' 'MDIPSTGAIFTLGKSHLAENTQSYFYIKNDPVKRLISGPHQSAVICGNYNEYSLPKE' A
#
# COMPACT_ATOMS: atom_id res chain seq x y z
N MET A 1 -13.79 9.63 -6.40
CA MET A 1 -12.80 8.61 -6.02
C MET A 1 -13.53 7.60 -5.14
N ASP A 2 -13.53 6.33 -5.51
CA ASP A 2 -14.09 5.24 -4.70
C ASP A 2 -13.06 4.77 -3.66
N ILE A 3 -12.67 5.68 -2.77
CA ILE A 3 -11.82 5.35 -1.61
C ILE A 3 -12.76 5.05 -0.44
N PRO A 4 -12.61 3.89 0.24
CA PRO A 4 -13.46 3.55 1.38
C PRO A 4 -13.24 4.53 2.54
N SER A 5 -14.18 4.59 3.48
CA SER A 5 -14.06 5.44 4.68
C SER A 5 -12.84 5.11 5.55
N THR A 6 -12.29 3.91 5.42
CA THR A 6 -11.04 3.46 6.06
C THR A 6 -9.77 4.05 5.41
N GLY A 7 -9.91 4.75 4.28
CA GLY A 7 -8.81 5.37 3.55
C GLY A 7 -8.13 4.46 2.52
N ALA A 8 -7.02 4.96 1.98
CA ALA A 8 -6.17 4.31 0.99
C ALA A 8 -4.70 4.66 1.26
N ILE A 9 -3.80 3.84 0.72
CA ILE A 9 -2.36 4.11 0.68
C ILE A 9 -2.04 4.81 -0.64
N PHE A 10 -1.44 5.99 -0.55
CA PHE A 10 -0.93 6.71 -1.71
C PHE A 10 0.53 6.34 -1.97
N THR A 11 0.85 6.05 -3.23
CA THR A 11 2.18 5.70 -3.69
C THR A 11 2.76 6.86 -4.47
N LEU A 12 3.94 7.33 -4.06
CA LEU A 12 4.62 8.49 -4.64
C LEU A 12 6.06 8.14 -4.99
N GLY A 13 6.60 8.78 -6.04
CA GLY A 13 7.98 8.59 -6.46
C GLY A 13 8.26 7.18 -6.99
N LYS A 14 9.51 6.71 -6.83
CA LYS A 14 9.97 5.38 -7.26
C LYS A 14 9.47 4.28 -6.31
N SER A 15 8.16 4.09 -6.30
CA SER A 15 7.47 3.10 -5.45
C SER A 15 7.43 1.69 -6.03
N HIS A 16 7.75 1.55 -7.32
CA HIS A 16 7.62 0.34 -8.14
C HIS A 16 6.20 -0.18 -8.29
N LEU A 17 5.21 0.65 -7.94
CA LEU A 17 3.80 0.41 -8.16
C LEU A 17 3.29 1.36 -9.23
N ALA A 18 2.34 0.88 -10.04
CA ALA A 18 1.72 1.66 -11.12
C ALA A 18 2.76 2.39 -12.00
N GLU A 19 3.83 1.69 -12.39
CA GLU A 19 4.92 2.23 -13.23
C GLU A 19 5.59 3.49 -12.64
N ASN A 20 5.65 3.60 -11.30
CA ASN A 20 6.14 4.77 -10.57
C ASN A 20 5.32 6.06 -10.79
N THR A 21 4.13 5.94 -11.38
CA THR A 21 3.16 7.03 -11.44
C THR A 21 2.53 7.22 -10.06
N GLN A 22 2.26 8.47 -9.69
CA GLN A 22 1.53 8.76 -8.45
C GLN A 22 0.18 8.05 -8.50
N SER A 23 -0.07 7.18 -7.53
CA SER A 23 -1.24 6.31 -7.52
C SER A 23 -1.70 6.05 -6.10
N TYR A 24 -2.74 5.24 -5.96
CA TYR A 24 -3.23 4.79 -4.66
C TYR A 24 -3.82 3.38 -4.76
N PHE A 25 -3.82 2.67 -3.64
CA PHE A 25 -4.51 1.39 -3.50
C PHE A 25 -5.13 1.26 -2.11
N TYR A 26 -6.09 0.36 -1.97
CA TYR A 26 -6.65 -0.07 -0.70
C TYR A 26 -6.88 -1.58 -0.74
N ILE A 27 -6.98 -2.21 0.43
CA ILE A 27 -7.28 -3.64 0.52
C ILE A 27 -8.76 -3.77 0.82
N LYS A 28 -9.48 -4.44 -0.08
CA LYS A 28 -10.93 -4.60 0.01
C LYS A 28 -11.29 -5.34 1.31
N ASN A 29 -12.14 -4.72 2.12
CA ASN A 29 -12.61 -5.25 3.41
C ASN A 29 -11.50 -5.50 4.46
N ASP A 30 -10.29 -4.95 4.28
CA ASP A 30 -9.22 -5.08 5.28
C ASP A 30 -8.48 -3.73 5.44
N PRO A 31 -8.80 -2.95 6.48
CA PRO A 31 -8.21 -1.63 6.66
C PRO A 31 -6.71 -1.75 6.97
N VAL A 32 -5.87 -1.01 6.25
CA VAL A 32 -4.44 -0.91 6.55
C VAL A 32 -4.23 -0.21 7.88
N LYS A 33 -3.43 -0.81 8.76
CA LYS A 33 -3.12 -0.30 10.11
C LYS A 33 -1.70 0.25 10.21
N ARG A 34 -0.75 -0.39 9.53
CA ARG A 34 0.66 0.05 9.49
C ARG A 34 1.27 -0.15 8.11
N LEU A 35 2.30 0.63 7.82
CA LEU A 35 3.08 0.58 6.60
C LEU A 35 4.57 0.67 6.94
N ILE A 36 5.39 -0.08 6.21
CA ILE A 36 6.85 -0.04 6.26
C ILE A 36 7.34 0.09 4.81
N SER A 37 8.34 0.93 4.57
CA SER A 37 8.97 1.09 3.26
C SER A 37 10.48 1.13 3.44
N GLY A 38 11.16 0.13 2.90
CA GLY A 38 12.60 0.05 2.80
C GLY A 38 13.08 0.31 1.37
N PRO A 39 14.40 0.26 1.15
CA PRO A 39 15.00 0.47 -0.17
C PRO A 39 14.60 -0.60 -1.19
N HIS A 40 14.45 -1.86 -0.77
CA HIS A 40 14.18 -3.00 -1.67
C HIS A 40 12.74 -3.51 -1.60
N GLN A 41 11.98 -3.13 -0.58
CA GLN A 41 10.66 -3.71 -0.34
C GLN A 41 9.81 -2.75 0.50
N SER A 42 8.50 -2.80 0.26
CA SER A 42 7.50 -2.19 1.14
C SER A 42 6.56 -3.28 1.67
N ALA A 43 5.93 -3.03 2.81
CA ALA A 43 4.92 -3.93 3.37
C ALA A 43 3.81 -3.13 4.05
N VAL A 44 2.60 -3.72 4.08
CA VAL A 44 1.46 -3.21 4.84
C VAL A 44 0.91 -4.27 5.78
N ILE A 45 0.51 -3.85 6.98
CA ILE A 45 -0.12 -4.69 7.99
C ILE A 45 -1.58 -4.25 8.11
N CYS A 46 -2.50 -5.19 7.97
CA CYS A 46 -3.93 -4.90 7.95
C CYS A 46 -4.63 -5.27 9.26
N GLY A 47 -5.90 -4.89 9.40
CA GLY A 47 -6.69 -5.05 10.61
C GLY A 47 -6.86 -6.51 11.03
N ASN A 48 -6.88 -7.43 10.08
CA ASN A 48 -6.94 -8.88 10.34
C ASN A 48 -5.55 -9.50 10.61
N TYR A 49 -4.52 -8.69 10.86
CA TYR A 49 -3.12 -9.11 11.02
C TYR A 49 -2.51 -9.82 9.79
N ASN A 50 -3.14 -9.66 8.62
CA ASN A 50 -2.55 -10.06 7.34
C ASN A 50 -1.40 -9.12 6.96
N GLU A 51 -0.31 -9.69 6.48
CA GLU A 51 0.82 -8.96 5.89
C GLU A 51 0.78 -9.07 4.37
N TYR A 52 0.94 -7.93 3.69
CA TYR A 52 1.11 -7.89 2.24
C TYR A 52 2.45 -7.24 1.91
N SER A 53 3.30 -8.00 1.23
CA SER A 53 4.63 -7.58 0.79
C SER A 53 4.61 -7.11 -0.66
N LEU A 54 5.25 -5.97 -0.90
CA LEU A 54 5.32 -5.27 -2.19
C LEU A 54 6.79 -5.17 -2.61
N PRO A 55 7.24 -6.02 -3.56
CA PRO A 55 8.63 -5.98 -4.05
C PRO A 55 8.91 -4.68 -4.82
N LYS A 56 10.15 -4.19 -4.74
CA LYS A 56 10.65 -3.09 -5.56
C LYS A 56 11.73 -3.62 -6.50
N GLU A 57 11.31 -4.02 -7.70
CA GLU A 57 12.20 -4.33 -8.83
C GLU A 57 11.88 -3.38 -9.99
#